data_AF-A0A7X0IPH1-F1
#
_entry.id   AF-A0A7X0IPH1-F1
#
_cell.length_a   1.000
_cell.length_b   1.000
_cell.length_c   1.000
_cell.angle_alpha   90.00
_cell.angle_beta   90.00
_cell.angle_gamma   90.00
#
_symmetry.space_group_name_H-M   'P 1'
#
loop_
_entity.id
_entity.type
_entity.pdbx_description
1 polymer ?
#
loop_
_entity_poly.entity_id
_entity_poly.type
_entity_poly.pdbx_seq_one_letter_code
_entity_poly.pdbx_strand_id
1 'polypeptide(L)' 'MDPGFRRQGIATGLVERAKILARARGAEWLHVDFEPHLTHFYRRTGFVSTEAGLVRLRD' A
#
# COMPACT_ATOMS: atom_id res chain seq x y z
N MET A 1 -4.75 11.57 4.35
CA MET A 1 -3.60 12.42 4.01
C MET A 1 -4.14 13.79 3.61
N ASP A 2 -3.78 14.82 4.36
CA ASP A 2 -4.19 16.19 4.07
C ASP A 2 -3.74 16.58 2.65
N PRO A 3 -4.64 17.14 1.80
CA PRO A 3 -4.30 17.53 0.44
C PRO A 3 -3.05 18.42 0.30
N GLY A 4 -2.79 19.30 1.29
CA GLY A 4 -1.63 20.19 1.31
C GLY A 4 -0.28 19.48 1.44
N PHE A 5 -0.27 18.23 1.91
CA PHE A 5 0.94 17.42 2.11
C PHE A 5 1.14 16.36 1.02
N ARG A 6 0.31 16.37 -0.03
CA ARG A 6 0.46 15.45 -1.17
C ARG A 6 1.69 15.80 -2.02
N ARG A 7 2.23 14.78 -2.71
CA ARG A 7 3.39 14.91 -3.62
C ARG A 7 4.72 15.33 -2.96
N GLN A 8 4.80 15.31 -1.63
CA GLN A 8 6.04 15.58 -0.88
C GLN A 8 6.80 14.30 -0.47
N GLY A 9 6.45 13.14 -1.04
CA GLY A 9 7.11 11.87 -0.73
C GLY A 9 6.76 11.23 0.62
N ILE A 10 5.96 11.89 1.47
CA ILE A 10 5.59 11.41 2.81
C ILE A 10 5.01 9.98 2.78
N ALA A 11 4.07 9.71 1.88
CA ALA A 11 3.44 8.39 1.78
C ALA A 11 4.44 7.30 1.37
N THR A 12 5.36 7.61 0.46
CA THR A 12 6.45 6.69 0.08
C THR A 12 7.38 6.41 1.26
N GLY A 13 7.77 7.45 2.00
CA GLY A 13 8.60 7.29 3.21
C GLY A 13 7.91 6.42 4.28
N LEU A 14 6.60 6.59 4.46
CA LEU A 14 5.81 5.77 5.37
C LEU A 14 5.82 4.29 4.97
N VAL A 15 5.58 4.01 3.69
CA VAL A 15 5.58 2.63 3.16
C VAL A 15 6.96 1.98 3.31
N GLU A 16 8.04 2.69 2.99
CA GLU A 16 9.40 2.15 3.17
C GLU A 16 9.70 1.88 4.64
N ARG A 17 9.28 2.75 5.55
CA ARG A 17 9.46 2.51 6.98
C ARG A 17 8.67 1.29 7.46
N ALA A 18 7.45 1.10 6.98
CA ALA A 18 6.64 -0.06 7.29
C ALA A 18 7.30 -1.36 6.81
N LYS A 19 7.81 -1.39 5.56
CA LYS A 19 8.57 -2.53 5.00
C LYS A 19 9.78 -2.88 5.86
N ILE A 20 10.58 -1.89 6.26
CA ILE A 20 11.75 -2.09 7.13
C ILE A 20 11.33 -2.69 8.47
N LEU A 21 10.32 -2.12 9.13
CA LEU A 21 9.89 -2.57 10.45
C LEU A 21 9.24 -3.96 10.44
N ALA A 22 8.51 -4.30 9.39
CA ALA A 22 7.91 -5.61 9.20
C ALA A 22 8.99 -6.68 9.01
N ARG A 23 9.94 -6.44 8.10
CA ARG A 23 11.09 -7.36 7.87
C ARG A 23 11.92 -7.56 9.13
N ALA A 24 12.22 -6.48 9.86
CA ALA A 24 12.99 -6.55 11.10
C ALA A 24 12.29 -7.38 12.20
N ARG A 25 10.98 -7.59 12.09
CA ARG A 25 10.18 -8.43 13.01
C ARG A 25 9.94 -9.85 12.48
N GLY A 26 10.58 -10.22 11.36
CA GLY A 26 10.43 -11.54 10.76
C GLY A 26 9.16 -11.72 9.93
N ALA A 27 8.48 -10.63 9.55
CA ALA A 27 7.37 -10.75 8.61
C ALA A 27 7.88 -11.08 7.20
N GLU A 28 7.33 -12.12 6.60
CA GLU A 28 7.64 -12.55 5.23
C GLU A 28 6.89 -11.72 4.19
N TRP A 29 5.65 -11.33 4.50
CA TRP A 29 4.76 -10.62 3.59
C TRP A 29 4.19 -9.36 4.22
N LEU A 30 4.09 -8.31 3.41
CA LEU A 30 3.33 -7.11 3.72
C LEU A 30 2.26 -6.96 2.63
N HIS A 31 0.99 -7.08 3.02
CA HIS A 31 -0.15 -6.89 2.13
C HIS A 31 -0.72 -5.48 2.29
N VAL A 32 -1.25 -4.93 1.21
CA VAL A 32 -1.93 -3.63 1.23
C VAL A 32 -3.23 -3.72 0.45
N ASP A 33 -4.31 -3.22 1.05
CA ASP A 33 -5.57 -2.99 0.39
C ASP A 33 -5.69 -1.51 0.02
N PHE A 34 -6.14 -1.19 -1.19
CA PHE A 34 -6.18 0.17 -1.71
C PHE A 34 -7.16 0.33 -2.87
N GLU A 35 -7.71 1.53 -3.05
CA GLU A 35 -8.60 1.78 -4.18
C GLU A 35 -7.85 1.81 -5.53
N PRO A 36 -8.47 1.41 -6.65
CA PRO A 36 -7.78 1.25 -7.94
C PRO A 36 -6.93 2.44 -8.41
N HIS A 37 -7.32 3.68 -8.08
CA HIS A 37 -6.58 4.89 -8.47
C HIS A 37 -5.20 5.02 -7.80
N LEU A 38 -4.90 4.22 -6.76
CA LEU A 38 -3.60 4.18 -6.08
C LEU A 38 -2.66 3.10 -6.64
N THR A 39 -3.07 2.33 -7.65
CA THR A 39 -2.27 1.24 -8.24
C THR A 39 -0.86 1.66 -8.62
N HIS A 40 -0.72 2.79 -9.35
CA HIS A 40 0.59 3.27 -9.78
C HIS A 40 1.49 3.66 -8.59
N PHE A 41 0.91 4.22 -7.53
CA PHE A 41 1.65 4.57 -6.32
C PHE A 41 2.23 3.32 -5.64
N TYR A 42 1.40 2.30 -5.37
CA TYR A 42 1.88 1.09 -4.67
C TYR A 42 2.84 0.24 -5.50
N ARG A 43 2.64 0.16 -6.81
CA ARG A 43 3.61 -0.49 -7.72
C ARG A 43 5.00 0.16 -7.64
N ARG A 44 5.07 1.50 -7.58
CA ARG A 44 6.35 2.22 -7.41
C ARG A 44 7.04 1.96 -6.07
N THR A 45 6.30 1.53 -5.05
CA THR A 45 6.85 1.15 -3.74
C THR A 45 7.22 -0.34 -3.63
N GLY A 46 7.07 -1.10 -4.72
CA GLY A 46 7.47 -2.51 -4.82
C GLY A 46 6.38 -3.52 -4.46
N PHE A 47 5.13 -3.10 -4.32
CA PHE A 47 4.01 -4.04 -4.22
C PHE A 47 3.67 -4.62 -5.60
N VAL A 48 3.33 -5.90 -5.61
CA VAL A 48 2.81 -6.62 -6.78
C VAL A 48 1.33 -6.94 -6.56
N SER A 49 0.57 -7.05 -7.66
CA SER A 49 -0.84 -7.42 -7.59
C SER A 49 -1.00 -8.86 -7.09
N THR A 50 -2.00 -9.07 -6.23
CA THR A 50 -2.48 -10.38 -5.78
C THR A 50 -3.91 -10.60 -6.31
N GLU A 51 -4.31 -11.86 -6.45
CA GLU A 51 -5.69 -12.19 -6.78
C GLU A 51 -6.55 -12.06 -5.51
N ALA A 52 -7.58 -11.21 -5.56
CA ALA A 52 -8.56 -11.04 -4.50
C ALA A 52 -9.97 -11.06 -5.10
N GLY A 53 -10.89 -11.75 -4.43
CA GLY A 53 -12.30 -11.82 -4.82
C GLY A 53 -13.15 -10.83 -4.02
N LEU A 54 -14.15 -10.23 -4.68
CA LEU A 54 -15.19 -9.43 -4.04
C LEU A 54 -16.56 -10.00 -4.43
N VAL A 55 -17.48 -10.07 -3.47
CA VAL A 55 -18.90 -10.36 -3.72
C VAL A 55 -19.74 -9.22 -3.16
N ARG A 56 -20.65 -8.71 -3.97
CA ARG A 56 -21.66 -7.75 -3.52
C ARG A 56 -22.74 -8.54 -2.78
N LEU A 57 -22.94 -8.23 -1.50
CA LEU A 57 -23.93 -8.93 -0.66
C LEU A 57 -25.32 -8.27 -0.67
N ARG A 58 -25.39 -7.01 -1.16
CA ARG A 58 -26.60 -6.18 -1.27
C ARG A 58 -26.41 -5.16 -2.38
N ASP A 59 -27.49 -4.78 -3.04
CA ASP A 59 -27.50 -3.76 -4.10
C ASP A 59 -27.11 -2.38 -3.59
#